data_AF-A0A3D8SF91-F1
#
_entry.id   AF-A0A3D8SF91-F1
#
_cell.length_a   1.000
_cell.length_b   1.000
_cell.length_c   1.000
_cell.angle_alpha   90.00
_cell.angle_beta   90.00
_cell.angle_gamma   90.00
#
_symmetry.space_group_name_H-M   'P 1'
#
loop_
_entity.id
_entity.type
_entity.pdbx_description
1 polymer ?
#
loop_
_entity_poly.entity_id
_entity_poly.type
_entity_poly.pdbx_seq_one_letter_code
_entity_poly.pdbx_strand_id
1 'polypeptide(L)'
;MALSKQSQRLSPLPPVLSHGLVAVSTLGLLSFCCSASLFLYLTYRLIVWRTKAGPQAPTNQFLFLIYNLLFADIQQSLGFLLNISALQKDAIDVGSSDCWAQGWFISTGLANSVFILAIAVHTFMSVVRQYRMPSWAFYSWVCVCWLFVYVMAIIGPLMYKDTFYVRAAAWCWVNEDYQTERLWLHYMWVFVAMFSTFIIYIIIFIYVQRHSLRNAQALPSSSRNSTTQSLAHGATPMMLLYPFIYTLCTAPLAAGRIASMAGRDISLAYFCVAGSMIACNGWLDVLLYATTRRAIVFSEAPPSEETGLETFAFLGKGHEMGNVTTIQAASQAHGRSSSRTIRKELSRNESTENLYGMALGHIEIKESVKVTVEDFTSRSGSGSRSEPRRTPLTRTGSWDERNSVKSMLDH
;
A
#
# COMPACT_ATOMS: atom_id res chain seq x y z
N MET A 1 33.72 -31.89 9.14
CA MET A 1 33.34 -31.78 10.56
C MET A 1 32.10 -32.66 10.78
N ALA A 2 32.00 -33.41 11.87
CA ALA A 2 30.80 -34.21 12.13
C ALA A 2 29.69 -33.30 12.68
N LEU A 3 28.48 -33.38 12.11
CA LEU A 3 27.34 -32.58 12.57
C LEU A 3 26.87 -33.07 13.95
N SER A 4 26.43 -32.13 14.80
CA SER A 4 25.79 -32.44 16.08
C SER A 4 24.50 -33.27 15.89
N LYS A 5 24.10 -34.05 16.90
CA LYS A 5 22.91 -34.93 16.82
C LYS A 5 21.61 -34.16 16.53
N GLN A 6 21.54 -32.88 16.90
CA GLN A 6 20.41 -31.99 16.59
C GLN A 6 20.39 -31.51 15.13
N SER A 7 21.54 -31.50 14.47
CA SER A 7 21.69 -31.05 13.08
C SER A 7 21.89 -32.16 12.04
N GLN A 8 22.01 -33.42 12.46
CA GLN A 8 21.94 -34.60 11.60
C GLN A 8 20.52 -34.88 11.05
N ARG A 9 20.40 -35.77 10.05
CA ARG A 9 19.14 -36.31 9.52
C ARG A 9 18.19 -36.76 10.64
N LEU A 10 16.90 -36.48 10.50
CA LEU A 10 15.84 -36.97 11.40
C LEU A 10 14.91 -37.90 10.61
N SER A 11 14.80 -39.15 11.02
CA SER A 11 13.90 -40.16 10.42
C SER A 11 13.69 -41.29 11.46
N PRO A 12 12.45 -41.79 11.66
CA PRO A 12 11.19 -41.25 11.16
C PRO A 12 10.87 -39.86 11.76
N LEU A 13 9.83 -39.19 11.25
CA LEU A 13 9.39 -37.90 11.79
C LEU A 13 8.62 -38.10 13.11
N PRO A 14 8.98 -37.41 14.21
CA PRO A 14 8.21 -37.49 15.45
C PRO A 14 6.74 -37.02 15.24
N PRO A 15 5.73 -37.62 15.89
CA PRO A 15 4.32 -37.26 15.67
C PRO A 15 3.96 -35.78 15.89
N VAL A 16 4.70 -35.09 16.78
CA VAL A 16 4.56 -33.64 17.00
C VAL A 16 4.99 -32.84 15.77
N LEU A 17 6.00 -33.35 15.04
CA LEU A 17 6.56 -32.70 13.87
C LEU A 17 5.79 -33.06 12.59
N SER A 18 5.33 -34.31 12.43
CA SER A 18 4.48 -34.68 11.29
C SER A 18 3.15 -33.92 11.28
N HIS A 19 2.44 -33.84 12.41
CA HIS A 19 1.22 -33.03 12.50
C HIS A 19 1.51 -31.52 12.44
N GLY A 20 2.57 -31.05 13.10
CA GLY A 20 2.91 -29.63 13.15
C GLY A 20 3.36 -29.06 11.80
N LEU A 21 4.18 -29.79 11.04
CA LEU A 21 4.63 -29.35 9.73
C LEU A 21 3.52 -29.35 8.68
N VAL A 22 2.43 -30.12 8.85
CA VAL A 22 1.25 -30.01 7.98
C VAL A 22 0.66 -28.60 8.08
N ALA A 23 0.49 -28.06 9.30
CA ALA A 23 -0.02 -26.69 9.49
C ALA A 23 0.94 -25.62 8.94
N VAL A 24 2.25 -25.77 9.19
CA VAL A 24 3.28 -24.86 8.62
C VAL A 24 3.25 -24.88 7.09
N SER A 25 3.14 -26.06 6.48
CA SER A 25 3.16 -26.25 5.03
C SER A 25 1.90 -25.72 4.35
N THR A 26 0.70 -25.93 4.92
CA THR A 26 -0.55 -25.45 4.35
C THR A 26 -0.68 -23.94 4.43
N LEU A 27 -0.24 -23.32 5.54
CA LEU A 27 -0.19 -21.86 5.69
C LEU A 27 0.90 -21.25 4.80
N GLY A 28 2.05 -21.92 4.65
CA GLY A 28 3.08 -21.55 3.69
C GLY A 28 2.58 -21.58 2.24
N LEU A 29 1.84 -22.63 1.85
CA LEU A 29 1.20 -22.74 0.54
C LEU A 29 0.15 -21.64 0.31
N LEU A 30 -0.69 -21.36 1.31
CA LEU A 30 -1.68 -20.28 1.24
C LEU A 30 -1.00 -18.92 1.03
N SER A 31 0.02 -18.60 1.84
CA SER A 31 0.80 -17.36 1.68
C SER A 31 1.51 -17.28 0.33
N PHE A 32 2.11 -18.37 -0.15
CA PHE A 32 2.75 -18.42 -1.46
C PHE A 32 1.73 -18.13 -2.58
N CYS A 33 0.61 -18.85 -2.61
CA CYS A 33 -0.43 -18.67 -3.63
C CYS A 33 -1.06 -17.28 -3.58
N CYS A 34 -1.39 -16.75 -2.40
CA CYS A 34 -1.94 -15.41 -2.23
C CYS A 34 -0.95 -14.32 -2.67
N SER A 35 0.30 -14.39 -2.20
CA SER A 35 1.32 -13.36 -2.46
C SER A 35 1.77 -13.39 -3.92
N ALA A 36 1.98 -14.58 -4.50
CA ALA A 36 2.29 -14.73 -5.92
C ALA A 36 1.14 -14.23 -6.82
N SER A 37 -0.12 -14.55 -6.49
CA SER A 37 -1.28 -14.08 -7.25
C SER A 37 -1.39 -12.55 -7.22
N LEU A 38 -1.25 -11.93 -6.04
CA LEU A 38 -1.28 -10.47 -5.93
C LEU A 38 -0.06 -9.83 -6.60
N PHE A 39 1.13 -10.39 -6.45
CA PHE A 39 2.35 -9.91 -7.09
C PHE A 39 2.21 -9.91 -8.62
N LEU A 40 1.79 -11.03 -9.23
CA LEU A 40 1.55 -11.12 -10.68
C LEU A 40 0.47 -10.14 -11.16
N TYR A 41 -0.61 -10.01 -10.41
CA TYR A 41 -1.68 -9.05 -10.72
C TYR A 41 -1.20 -7.59 -10.67
N LEU A 42 -0.41 -7.23 -9.66
CA LEU A 42 0.20 -5.90 -9.56
C LEU A 42 1.25 -5.67 -10.65
N THR A 43 2.08 -6.66 -10.99
CA THR A 43 3.02 -6.60 -12.12
C THR A 43 2.28 -6.29 -13.42
N TYR A 44 1.23 -7.06 -13.74
CA TYR A 44 0.41 -6.85 -14.93
C TYR A 44 -0.14 -5.42 -15.00
N ARG A 45 -0.76 -4.92 -13.92
CA ARG A 45 -1.33 -3.57 -13.94
C ARG A 45 -0.29 -2.45 -13.91
N LEU A 46 0.83 -2.63 -13.23
CA LEU A 46 1.96 -1.69 -13.30
C LEU A 46 2.46 -1.58 -14.74
N ILE A 47 2.58 -2.68 -15.48
CA ILE A 47 2.95 -2.66 -16.90
C ILE A 47 1.88 -1.92 -17.74
N VAL A 48 0.60 -2.27 -17.60
CA VAL A 48 -0.51 -1.63 -18.35
C VAL A 48 -0.62 -0.12 -18.06
N TRP A 49 -0.39 0.31 -16.83
CA TRP A 49 -0.38 1.73 -16.49
C TRP A 49 0.86 2.45 -17.05
N ARG A 50 2.03 1.81 -17.06
CA ARG A 50 3.25 2.38 -17.66
C ARG A 50 3.13 2.55 -19.17
N THR A 51 2.52 1.58 -19.87
CA THR A 51 2.30 1.69 -21.32
C THR A 51 1.25 2.75 -21.66
N LYS A 52 0.21 2.92 -20.84
CA LYS A 52 -0.82 3.96 -21.04
C LYS A 52 -0.37 5.39 -20.65
N ALA A 53 0.35 5.54 -19.54
CA ALA A 53 0.71 6.86 -18.98
C ALA A 53 2.06 7.41 -19.50
N GLY A 54 2.83 6.60 -20.22
CA GLY A 54 4.13 6.98 -20.79
C GLY A 54 5.28 7.04 -19.78
N PRO A 55 6.53 7.27 -20.25
CA PRO A 55 7.73 7.14 -19.41
C PRO A 55 7.81 8.14 -18.24
N GLN A 56 7.17 9.30 -18.38
CA GLN A 56 7.27 10.42 -17.43
C GLN A 56 6.29 10.33 -16.24
N ALA A 57 5.41 9.32 -16.20
CA ALA A 57 4.45 9.17 -15.12
C ALA A 57 5.15 8.87 -13.76
N PRO A 58 4.93 9.69 -12.71
CA PRO A 58 5.58 9.49 -11.43
C PRO A 58 5.12 8.17 -10.79
N THR A 59 6.08 7.42 -10.28
CA THR A 59 5.80 6.11 -9.68
C THR A 59 5.31 6.28 -8.25
N ASN A 60 4.20 5.63 -7.89
CA ASN A 60 3.72 5.59 -6.51
C ASN A 60 4.72 4.80 -5.64
N GLN A 61 5.53 5.53 -4.86
CA GLN A 61 6.63 4.97 -4.07
C GLN A 61 6.14 3.96 -3.03
N PHE A 62 4.99 4.23 -2.41
CA PHE A 62 4.39 3.35 -1.42
C PHE A 62 3.95 2.01 -2.03
N LEU A 63 3.30 2.04 -3.19
CA LEU A 63 2.94 0.83 -3.94
C LEU A 63 4.19 0.02 -4.34
N PHE A 64 5.28 0.71 -4.72
CA PHE A 64 6.55 0.03 -5.04
C PHE A 64 7.19 -0.64 -3.82
N LEU A 65 7.09 -0.06 -2.62
CA LEU A 65 7.55 -0.75 -1.41
C LEU A 65 6.71 -1.99 -1.07
N ILE A 66 5.38 -1.91 -1.19
CA ILE A 66 4.50 -3.09 -1.02
C ILE A 66 4.86 -4.18 -2.05
N TYR A 67 5.14 -3.81 -3.29
CA TYR A 67 5.55 -4.77 -4.32
C TYR A 67 6.82 -5.55 -3.94
N ASN A 68 7.79 -4.87 -3.32
CA ASN A 68 9.00 -5.53 -2.80
C ASN A 68 8.72 -6.39 -1.56
N LEU A 69 7.79 -5.97 -0.68
CA LEU A 69 7.34 -6.77 0.46
C LEU A 69 6.66 -8.06 0.00
N LEU A 70 5.76 -8.01 -0.98
CA LEU A 70 5.13 -9.21 -1.55
C LEU A 70 6.14 -10.17 -2.18
N PHE A 71 7.23 -9.65 -2.77
CA PHE A 71 8.32 -10.50 -3.27
C PHE A 71 9.12 -11.17 -2.14
N ALA A 72 9.31 -10.46 -1.02
CA ALA A 72 9.91 -11.01 0.18
C ALA A 72 9.03 -12.09 0.84
N ASP A 73 7.71 -11.91 0.87
CA ASP A 73 6.74 -12.92 1.32
C ASP A 73 6.74 -14.18 0.45
N ILE A 74 6.88 -14.04 -0.87
CA ILE A 74 7.03 -15.19 -1.77
C ILE A 74 8.28 -16.00 -1.41
N GLN A 75 9.41 -15.34 -1.11
CA GLN A 75 10.63 -16.02 -0.67
C GLN A 75 10.45 -16.68 0.70
N GLN A 76 9.92 -15.97 1.70
CA GLN A 76 9.71 -16.50 3.04
C GLN A 76 8.74 -17.70 3.02
N SER A 77 7.65 -17.61 2.26
CA SER A 77 6.64 -18.68 2.14
C SER A 77 7.18 -19.92 1.42
N LEU A 78 8.06 -19.78 0.42
CA LEU A 78 8.78 -20.92 -0.18
C LEU A 78 9.59 -21.70 0.86
N GLY A 79 10.26 -21.01 1.79
CA GLY A 79 11.00 -21.65 2.89
C GLY A 79 10.11 -22.52 3.78
N PHE A 80 8.91 -22.05 4.13
CA PHE A 80 7.96 -22.83 4.92
C PHE A 80 7.21 -23.89 4.10
N LEU A 81 6.97 -23.66 2.82
CA LEU A 81 6.35 -24.61 1.88
C LEU A 81 7.21 -25.86 1.66
N LEU A 82 8.54 -25.72 1.63
CA LEU A 82 9.47 -26.84 1.41
C LEU A 82 9.42 -27.92 2.52
N ASN A 83 8.76 -27.66 3.65
CA ASN A 83 8.44 -28.70 4.65
C ASN A 83 7.57 -29.83 4.10
N ILE A 84 6.86 -29.63 2.98
CA ILE A 84 6.16 -30.71 2.26
C ILE A 84 7.12 -31.85 1.89
N SER A 85 8.37 -31.55 1.51
CA SER A 85 9.33 -32.61 1.20
C SER A 85 9.68 -33.45 2.44
N ALA A 86 9.73 -32.86 3.63
CA ALA A 86 10.02 -33.59 4.86
C ALA A 86 8.84 -34.48 5.28
N LEU A 87 7.61 -34.00 5.06
CA LEU A 87 6.38 -34.77 5.27
C LEU A 87 6.26 -35.96 4.31
N GLN A 88 6.57 -35.77 3.01
CA GLN A 88 6.48 -36.83 2.01
C GLN A 88 7.49 -37.96 2.23
N LYS A 89 8.69 -37.63 2.75
CA LYS A 89 9.80 -38.58 2.96
C LYS A 89 9.80 -39.20 4.38
N ASP A 90 8.89 -38.78 5.25
CA ASP A 90 8.92 -39.01 6.71
C ASP A 90 10.30 -38.75 7.33
N ALA A 91 11.04 -37.78 6.77
CA ALA A 91 12.42 -37.49 7.16
C ALA A 91 12.85 -36.06 6.80
N ILE A 92 13.69 -35.44 7.66
CA ILE A 92 14.43 -34.22 7.32
C ILE A 92 15.81 -34.63 6.81
N ASP A 93 16.00 -34.48 5.49
CA ASP A 93 17.16 -35.00 4.75
C ASP A 93 18.21 -33.92 4.55
N VAL A 94 19.16 -33.87 5.49
CA VAL A 94 20.32 -32.99 5.45
C VAL A 94 21.23 -33.33 4.26
N GLY A 95 21.71 -32.31 3.55
CA GLY A 95 22.49 -32.46 2.31
C GLY A 95 21.65 -32.63 1.04
N SER A 96 20.31 -32.64 1.14
CA SER A 96 19.43 -32.57 -0.05
C SER A 96 19.32 -31.15 -0.61
N SER A 97 18.99 -31.05 -1.90
CA SER A 97 18.63 -29.78 -2.57
C SER A 97 17.52 -29.03 -1.84
N ASP A 98 16.53 -29.78 -1.34
CA ASP A 98 15.32 -29.24 -0.70
C ASP A 98 15.68 -28.60 0.65
N CYS A 99 16.58 -29.25 1.41
CA CYS A 99 17.12 -28.74 2.66
C CYS A 99 17.96 -27.47 2.47
N TRP A 100 18.80 -27.43 1.43
CA TRP A 100 19.58 -26.24 1.09
C TRP A 100 18.68 -25.08 0.64
N ALA A 101 17.71 -25.34 -0.25
CA ALA A 101 16.76 -24.35 -0.75
C ALA A 101 15.88 -23.80 0.39
N GLN A 102 15.44 -24.65 1.30
CA GLN A 102 14.70 -24.25 2.49
C GLN A 102 15.54 -23.33 3.38
N GLY A 103 16.79 -23.70 3.67
CA GLY A 103 17.70 -22.87 4.44
C GLY A 103 17.95 -21.50 3.79
N TRP A 104 18.12 -21.46 2.47
CA TRP A 104 18.26 -20.23 1.69
C TRP A 104 17.03 -19.33 1.80
N PHE A 105 15.84 -19.83 1.48
CA PHE A 105 14.60 -19.06 1.47
C PHE A 105 14.17 -18.55 2.86
N ILE A 106 14.41 -19.33 3.92
CA ILE A 106 14.19 -18.85 5.30
C ILE A 106 15.18 -17.73 5.62
N SER A 107 16.43 -17.80 5.14
CA SER A 107 17.45 -16.78 5.40
C SER A 107 17.20 -15.49 4.62
N THR A 108 16.79 -15.57 3.34
CA THR A 108 16.37 -14.39 2.56
C THR A 108 15.03 -13.81 3.02
N GLY A 109 14.24 -14.55 3.80
CA GLY A 109 13.07 -14.04 4.54
C GLY A 109 13.35 -12.83 5.45
N LEU A 110 14.63 -12.55 5.77
CA LEU A 110 15.08 -11.28 6.34
C LEU A 110 14.53 -10.04 5.58
N ALA A 111 14.31 -10.16 4.27
CA ALA A 111 13.72 -9.13 3.43
C ALA A 111 12.39 -8.58 3.97
N ASN A 112 11.53 -9.40 4.58
CA ASN A 112 10.27 -8.93 5.14
C ASN A 112 10.49 -7.87 6.23
N SER A 113 11.38 -8.15 7.19
CA SER A 113 11.79 -7.18 8.23
C SER A 113 12.36 -5.89 7.62
N VAL A 114 13.23 -6.02 6.61
CA VAL A 114 13.90 -4.86 5.96
C VAL A 114 12.89 -3.99 5.20
N PHE A 115 11.98 -4.60 4.42
CA PHE A 115 10.98 -3.84 3.66
C PHE A 115 9.89 -3.25 4.52
N ILE A 116 9.52 -3.90 5.62
CA ILE A 116 8.59 -3.32 6.61
C ILE A 116 9.21 -2.13 7.33
N LEU A 117 10.50 -2.19 7.70
CA LEU A 117 11.22 -1.03 8.21
C LEU A 117 11.31 0.09 7.15
N ALA A 118 11.56 -0.24 5.88
CA ALA A 118 11.58 0.74 4.79
C ALA A 118 10.21 1.41 4.60
N ILE A 119 9.10 0.67 4.71
CA ILE A 119 7.73 1.21 4.72
C ILE A 119 7.50 2.10 5.94
N ALA A 120 7.98 1.73 7.12
CA ALA A 120 7.92 2.54 8.34
C ALA A 120 8.60 3.90 8.14
N VAL A 121 9.84 3.87 7.65
CA VAL A 121 10.69 5.05 7.43
C VAL A 121 10.11 5.95 6.32
N HIS A 122 9.65 5.37 5.21
CA HIS A 122 8.95 6.11 4.15
C HIS A 122 7.68 6.80 4.67
N THR A 123 6.85 6.06 5.42
CA THR A 123 5.64 6.58 6.07
C THR A 123 5.97 7.73 7.01
N PHE A 124 7.00 7.59 7.85
CA PHE A 124 7.42 8.64 8.78
C PHE A 124 7.86 9.92 8.05
N MET A 125 8.66 9.79 6.98
CA MET A 125 9.10 10.94 6.19
C MET A 125 7.92 11.63 5.48
N SER A 126 6.99 10.85 4.92
CA SER A 126 5.79 11.38 4.28
C SER A 126 4.84 12.05 5.27
N VAL A 127 4.43 11.36 6.35
CA VAL A 127 3.40 11.83 7.27
C VAL A 127 3.92 12.87 8.27
N VAL A 128 5.07 12.63 8.89
CA VAL A 128 5.59 13.47 9.99
C VAL A 128 6.51 14.57 9.49
N ARG A 129 7.37 14.28 8.50
CA ARG A 129 8.30 15.28 7.93
C ARG A 129 7.74 16.01 6.71
N GLN A 130 6.62 15.57 6.15
CA GLN A 130 6.04 16.11 4.90
C GLN A 130 7.07 16.15 3.77
N TYR A 131 7.98 15.17 3.76
CA TYR A 131 9.11 15.09 2.85
C TYR A 131 8.96 13.92 1.88
N ARG A 132 8.92 14.24 0.58
CA ARG A 132 8.96 13.24 -0.49
C ARG A 132 10.40 13.00 -0.91
N MET A 133 10.86 11.75 -0.84
CA MET A 133 12.17 11.39 -1.37
C MET A 133 12.22 11.55 -2.90
N PRO A 134 13.30 12.11 -3.47
CA PRO A 134 13.47 12.12 -4.92
C PRO A 134 13.63 10.70 -5.45
N SER A 135 13.09 10.44 -6.64
CA SER A 135 12.98 9.08 -7.19
C SER A 135 14.31 8.32 -7.25
N TRP A 136 15.42 9.00 -7.58
CA TRP A 136 16.75 8.37 -7.61
C TRP A 136 17.14 7.82 -6.23
N ALA A 137 16.99 8.62 -5.17
CA ALA A 137 17.36 8.22 -3.81
C ALA A 137 16.46 7.09 -3.29
N PHE A 138 15.17 7.12 -3.65
CA PHE A 138 14.23 6.05 -3.35
C PHE A 138 14.64 4.71 -3.99
N TYR A 139 14.98 4.69 -5.28
CA TYR A 139 15.42 3.46 -5.95
C TYR A 139 16.80 2.99 -5.46
N SER A 140 17.74 3.92 -5.19
CA SER A 140 19.01 3.58 -4.53
C SER A 140 18.80 2.94 -3.17
N TRP A 141 17.86 3.45 -2.35
CA TRP A 141 17.52 2.86 -1.06
C TRP A 141 16.96 1.44 -1.17
N VAL A 142 16.02 1.20 -2.10
CA VAL A 142 15.49 -0.15 -2.35
C VAL A 142 16.58 -1.12 -2.83
N CYS A 143 17.50 -0.65 -3.68
CA CYS A 143 18.66 -1.43 -4.11
C CYS A 143 19.57 -1.81 -2.93
N VAL A 144 19.88 -0.87 -2.03
CA VAL A 144 20.66 -1.14 -0.81
C VAL A 144 19.95 -2.13 0.10
N CYS A 145 18.62 -2.03 0.27
CA CYS A 145 17.84 -3.01 1.04
C CYS A 145 17.98 -4.44 0.50
N TRP A 146 17.84 -4.65 -0.80
CA TRP A 146 18.02 -5.98 -1.41
C TRP A 146 19.47 -6.47 -1.36
N LEU A 147 20.44 -5.60 -1.66
CA LEU A 147 21.85 -5.94 -1.57
C LEU A 147 22.20 -6.41 -0.15
N PHE A 148 21.76 -5.69 0.86
CA PHE A 148 21.94 -6.04 2.26
C PHE A 148 21.36 -7.42 2.60
N VAL A 149 20.11 -7.71 2.20
CA VAL A 149 19.47 -9.03 2.43
C VAL A 149 20.29 -10.16 1.81
N TYR A 150 20.65 -10.06 0.53
CA TYR A 150 21.35 -11.14 -0.16
C TYR A 150 22.79 -11.28 0.30
N VAL A 151 23.48 -10.19 0.66
CA VAL A 151 24.80 -10.25 1.29
C VAL A 151 24.73 -11.00 2.62
N MET A 152 23.76 -10.69 3.48
CA MET A 152 23.60 -11.41 4.75
C MET A 152 23.27 -12.90 4.54
N ALA A 153 22.41 -13.23 3.57
CA ALA A 153 22.05 -14.61 3.25
C ALA A 153 23.18 -15.43 2.58
N ILE A 154 24.13 -14.79 1.88
CA ILE A 154 25.19 -15.48 1.13
C ILE A 154 26.51 -15.64 1.90
N ILE A 155 26.80 -14.79 2.89
CA ILE A 155 28.04 -14.87 3.70
C ILE A 155 28.19 -16.25 4.35
N GLY A 156 27.15 -16.75 5.02
CA GLY A 156 27.19 -18.04 5.71
C GLY A 156 27.46 -19.24 4.79
N PRO A 157 26.69 -19.43 3.70
CA PRO A 157 26.95 -20.47 2.71
C PRO A 157 28.33 -20.36 2.04
N LEU A 158 28.87 -19.16 1.80
CA LEU A 158 30.21 -18.99 1.24
C LEU A 158 31.31 -19.43 2.22
N MET A 159 31.15 -19.14 3.51
CA MET A 159 32.13 -19.50 4.55
C MET A 159 32.10 -21.00 4.88
N TYR A 160 30.92 -21.58 5.09
CA TYR A 160 30.75 -22.92 5.67
C TYR A 160 30.21 -23.97 4.70
N LYS A 161 29.85 -23.58 3.46
CA LYS A 161 29.41 -24.50 2.38
C LYS A 161 28.29 -25.45 2.86
N ASP A 162 28.45 -26.74 2.60
CA ASP A 162 27.44 -27.78 2.83
C ASP A 162 27.16 -28.05 4.32
N THR A 163 27.99 -27.54 5.24
CA THR A 163 27.72 -27.62 6.69
C THR A 163 26.91 -26.44 7.23
N PHE A 164 26.56 -25.46 6.39
CA PHE A 164 25.81 -24.28 6.82
C PHE A 164 24.30 -24.54 6.95
N TYR A 165 23.65 -25.07 5.90
CA TYR A 165 22.22 -25.37 5.90
C TYR A 165 21.96 -26.85 6.19
N VAL A 166 21.50 -27.10 7.41
CA VAL A 166 21.30 -28.44 8.00
C VAL A 166 20.04 -28.44 8.87
N ARG A 167 19.72 -29.53 9.58
CA ARG A 167 18.54 -29.52 10.45
C ARG A 167 18.71 -28.54 11.61
N ALA A 168 17.69 -27.72 11.85
CA ALA A 168 17.66 -26.67 12.87
C ALA A 168 16.35 -26.80 13.69
N ALA A 169 16.28 -27.86 14.51
CA ALA A 169 15.07 -28.37 15.16
C ALA A 169 14.04 -28.95 14.18
N ALA A 170 13.05 -28.14 13.76
CA ALA A 170 11.86 -28.59 13.04
C ALA A 170 11.94 -28.54 11.50
N TRP A 171 12.95 -27.86 10.94
CA TRP A 171 13.15 -27.69 9.49
C TRP A 171 14.64 -27.49 9.18
N CYS A 172 15.02 -27.44 7.91
CA CYS A 172 16.38 -27.10 7.50
C CYS A 172 16.64 -25.59 7.55
N TRP A 173 17.70 -25.18 8.23
CA TRP A 173 18.15 -23.80 8.31
C TRP A 173 19.63 -23.75 8.76
N VAL A 174 20.14 -22.59 9.16
CA VAL A 174 21.54 -22.44 9.64
C VAL A 174 21.85 -23.43 10.77
N ASN A 175 23.03 -24.06 10.73
CA ASN A 175 23.52 -25.03 11.72
C ASN A 175 23.48 -24.49 13.16
N GLU A 176 23.21 -25.39 14.11
CA GLU A 176 23.18 -25.10 15.55
C GLU A 176 24.56 -24.85 16.15
N ASP A 177 25.62 -25.35 15.50
CA ASP A 177 27.00 -25.06 15.88
C ASP A 177 27.39 -23.59 15.58
N TYR A 178 26.65 -22.89 14.71
CA TYR A 178 26.94 -21.53 14.21
C TYR A 178 25.94 -20.50 14.77
N GLN A 179 25.81 -20.43 16.11
CA GLN A 179 24.86 -19.51 16.77
C GLN A 179 25.21 -18.03 16.58
N THR A 180 26.50 -17.70 16.50
CA THR A 180 26.97 -16.32 16.28
C THR A 180 26.52 -15.83 14.90
N GLU A 181 26.62 -16.70 13.89
CA GLU A 181 26.21 -16.48 12.52
C GLU A 181 24.68 -16.39 12.42
N ARG A 182 23.92 -17.26 13.10
CA ARG A 182 22.45 -17.15 13.24
C ARG A 182 22.03 -15.78 13.78
N LEU A 183 22.75 -15.27 14.78
CA LEU A 183 22.49 -13.95 15.35
C LEU A 183 22.79 -12.85 14.33
N TRP A 184 24.03 -12.77 13.85
CA TRP A 184 24.52 -11.62 13.07
C TRP A 184 24.10 -11.61 11.59
N LEU A 185 23.81 -12.75 10.98
CA LEU A 185 23.36 -12.83 9.58
C LEU A 185 21.83 -12.75 9.44
N HIS A 186 21.07 -12.90 10.54
CA HIS A 186 19.62 -12.94 10.47
C HIS A 186 18.96 -12.26 11.68
N TYR A 187 19.01 -12.86 12.87
CA TYR A 187 18.14 -12.43 13.97
C TYR A 187 18.38 -11.01 14.47
N MET A 188 19.62 -10.55 14.58
CA MET A 188 19.97 -9.19 15.00
C MET A 188 19.21 -8.15 14.18
N TRP A 189 19.18 -8.34 12.86
CA TRP A 189 18.52 -7.43 11.93
C TRP A 189 17.00 -7.53 11.97
N VAL A 190 16.45 -8.73 12.18
CA VAL A 190 15.01 -8.92 12.47
C VAL A 190 14.61 -8.12 13.72
N PHE A 191 15.37 -8.22 14.81
CA PHE A 191 15.07 -7.47 16.05
C PHE A 191 15.24 -5.96 15.90
N VAL A 192 16.33 -5.50 15.27
CA VAL A 192 16.54 -4.07 14.98
C VAL A 192 15.40 -3.52 14.12
N ALA A 193 14.96 -4.26 13.10
CA ALA A 193 13.85 -3.88 12.26
C ALA A 193 12.52 -3.83 13.02
N MET A 194 12.17 -4.89 13.76
CA MET A 194 10.94 -4.94 14.58
C MET A 194 10.90 -3.79 15.60
N PHE A 195 11.98 -3.56 16.35
CA PHE A 195 12.05 -2.53 17.39
C PHE A 195 12.00 -1.11 16.83
N SER A 196 12.79 -0.84 15.78
CA SER A 196 12.80 0.47 15.11
C SER A 196 11.45 0.78 14.49
N THR A 197 10.82 -0.22 13.87
CA THR A 197 9.46 -0.13 13.33
C THR A 197 8.46 0.21 14.44
N PHE A 198 8.43 -0.56 15.53
CA PHE A 198 7.53 -0.30 16.66
C PHE A 198 7.64 1.14 17.20
N ILE A 199 8.87 1.65 17.38
CA ILE A 199 9.11 3.05 17.78
C ILE A 199 8.57 4.04 16.74
N ILE A 200 8.90 3.85 15.46
CA ILE A 200 8.45 4.73 14.38
C ILE A 200 6.92 4.82 14.33
N TYR A 201 6.23 3.67 14.45
CA TYR A 201 4.77 3.62 14.43
C TYR A 201 4.13 4.26 15.67
N ILE A 202 4.74 4.15 16.86
CA ILE A 202 4.32 4.92 18.05
C ILE A 202 4.44 6.43 17.80
N ILE A 203 5.55 6.89 17.21
CA ILE A 203 5.77 8.31 16.93
C ILE A 203 4.75 8.82 15.90
N ILE A 204 4.48 8.06 14.83
CA ILE A 204 3.46 8.40 13.82
C ILE A 204 2.08 8.48 14.48
N PHE A 205 1.70 7.51 15.31
CA PHE A 205 0.41 7.49 16.01
C PHE A 205 0.23 8.72 16.92
N ILE A 206 1.23 9.04 17.74
CA ILE A 206 1.20 10.23 18.62
C ILE A 206 1.12 11.52 17.79
N TYR A 207 1.85 11.60 16.67
CA TYR A 207 1.81 12.76 15.78
C TYR A 207 0.43 12.97 15.16
N VAL A 208 -0.15 11.92 14.55
CA VAL A 208 -1.48 11.97 13.91
C VAL A 208 -2.56 12.33 14.92
N GLN A 209 -2.54 11.71 16.11
CA GLN A 209 -3.51 12.00 17.16
C GLN A 209 -3.44 13.45 17.65
N ARG A 210 -2.23 13.98 17.89
CA ARG A 210 -2.03 15.38 18.29
C ARG A 210 -2.43 16.36 17.19
N HIS A 211 -2.15 16.04 15.93
CA HIS A 211 -2.50 16.86 14.78
C HIS A 211 -4.03 16.95 14.59
N SER A 212 -4.74 15.82 14.67
CA SER A 212 -6.21 15.78 14.60
C SER A 212 -6.85 16.60 15.72
N LEU A 213 -6.40 16.42 16.97
CA LEU A 213 -6.90 17.17 18.12
C LEU A 213 -6.68 18.69 17.98
N ARG A 214 -5.51 19.12 17.50
CA ARG A 214 -5.22 20.55 17.28
C ARG A 214 -6.12 21.16 16.20
N ASN A 215 -6.38 20.42 15.13
CA ASN A 215 -7.25 20.90 14.04
C ASN A 215 -8.72 20.94 14.47
N ALA A 216 -9.18 20.01 15.32
CA ALA A 216 -10.52 20.04 15.90
C ALA A 216 -10.74 21.24 16.85
N GLN A 217 -9.68 21.69 17.55
CA GLN A 217 -9.73 22.87 18.43
C GLN A 217 -9.65 24.21 17.69
N ALA A 218 -9.12 24.23 16.46
CA ALA A 218 -9.02 25.44 15.64
C ALA A 218 -10.34 25.85 14.95
N LEU A 219 -11.38 25.01 15.02
CA LEU A 219 -12.66 25.27 14.35
C LEU A 219 -13.61 26.11 15.23
N PRO A 220 -14.18 27.23 14.74
CA PRO A 220 -15.09 28.06 15.53
C PRO A 220 -16.34 27.32 16.01
N SER A 221 -16.72 27.52 17.28
CA SER A 221 -17.84 26.82 17.93
C SER A 221 -19.20 27.01 17.26
N SER A 222 -19.36 28.04 16.41
CA SER A 222 -20.58 28.33 15.66
C SER A 222 -20.82 27.42 14.45
N SER A 223 -19.89 26.51 14.11
CA SER A 223 -20.02 25.55 12.99
C SER A 223 -20.07 24.09 13.48
N ARG A 224 -20.59 23.86 14.69
CA ARG A 224 -20.86 22.50 15.22
C ARG A 224 -22.14 21.91 14.62
N ASN A 225 -22.15 21.73 13.29
CA ASN A 225 -23.06 20.77 12.68
C ASN A 225 -22.48 19.36 12.92
N SER A 226 -23.33 18.42 13.32
CA SER A 226 -22.94 17.03 13.63
C SER A 226 -22.24 16.31 12.45
N THR A 227 -22.46 16.79 11.22
CA THR A 227 -21.85 16.28 9.99
C THR A 227 -20.34 16.50 9.87
N THR A 228 -19.79 17.59 10.42
CA THR A 228 -18.34 17.87 10.35
C THR A 228 -17.52 17.10 11.39
N GLN A 229 -18.16 16.53 12.41
CA GLN A 229 -17.49 15.77 13.46
C GLN A 229 -17.07 14.36 13.01
N SER A 230 -17.77 13.76 12.03
CA SER A 230 -17.42 12.44 11.48
C SER A 230 -16.17 12.46 10.59
N LEU A 231 -15.85 13.60 9.97
CA LEU A 231 -14.67 13.77 9.11
C LEU A 231 -13.34 13.76 9.91
N ALA A 232 -13.35 14.18 11.17
CA ALA A 232 -12.16 14.24 12.02
C ALA A 232 -11.73 12.89 12.63
N HIS A 233 -12.59 11.87 12.60
CA HIS A 233 -12.32 10.53 13.15
C HIS A 233 -11.91 9.47 12.12
N GLY A 234 -11.96 9.76 10.82
CA GLY A 234 -11.64 8.78 9.76
C GLY A 234 -10.14 8.57 9.47
N ALA A 235 -9.25 9.44 9.95
CA ALA A 235 -7.86 9.51 9.50
C ALA A 235 -6.85 8.72 10.35
N THR A 236 -7.21 7.51 10.81
CA THR A 236 -6.21 6.54 11.31
C THR A 236 -5.75 5.71 10.11
N PRO A 237 -4.55 5.92 9.54
CA PRO A 237 -4.18 5.23 8.32
C PRO A 237 -4.05 3.72 8.58
N MET A 238 -4.91 2.90 7.96
CA MET A 238 -4.82 1.42 8.09
C MET A 238 -3.48 0.85 7.56
N MET A 239 -2.69 1.68 6.88
CA MET A 239 -1.26 1.52 6.62
C MET A 239 -0.42 1.13 7.84
N LEU A 240 -0.89 1.44 9.06
CA LEU A 240 -0.22 1.09 10.32
C LEU A 240 -0.39 -0.40 10.71
N LEU A 241 -1.22 -1.18 10.00
CA LEU A 241 -1.55 -2.56 10.39
C LEU A 241 -0.53 -3.60 9.88
N TYR A 242 0.15 -3.36 8.75
CA TYR A 242 1.19 -4.25 8.19
C TYR A 242 2.27 -4.63 9.23
N PRO A 243 2.97 -3.68 9.87
CA PRO A 243 3.98 -4.03 10.86
C PRO A 243 3.43 -4.61 12.14
N PHE A 244 2.17 -4.35 12.49
CA PHE A 244 1.53 -5.01 13.63
C PHE A 244 1.31 -6.50 13.35
N ILE A 245 0.74 -6.83 12.19
CA ILE A 245 0.59 -8.21 11.70
C ILE A 245 1.95 -8.90 11.69
N TYR A 246 2.94 -8.30 11.03
CA TYR A 246 4.28 -8.86 10.95
C TYR A 246 4.93 -9.09 12.32
N THR A 247 4.81 -8.13 13.24
CA THR A 247 5.34 -8.27 14.60
C THR A 247 4.65 -9.41 15.33
N LEU A 248 3.31 -9.52 15.24
CA LEU A 248 2.53 -10.59 15.85
C LEU A 248 2.90 -11.98 15.30
N CYS A 249 3.07 -12.09 13.98
CA CYS A 249 3.43 -13.33 13.29
C CYS A 249 4.89 -13.75 13.51
N THR A 250 5.82 -12.79 13.60
CA THR A 250 7.27 -13.06 13.64
C THR A 250 7.83 -13.14 15.06
N ALA A 251 7.30 -12.35 16.02
CA ALA A 251 7.84 -12.28 17.38
C ALA A 251 7.89 -13.65 18.12
N PRO A 252 6.91 -14.56 18.01
CA PRO A 252 6.99 -15.86 18.68
C PRO A 252 8.18 -16.68 18.18
N LEU A 253 8.41 -16.74 16.86
CA LEU A 253 9.53 -17.52 16.34
C LEU A 253 10.87 -16.90 16.75
N ALA A 254 10.99 -15.58 16.66
CA ALA A 254 12.18 -14.86 17.05
C ALA A 254 12.49 -15.03 18.56
N ALA A 255 11.48 -14.92 19.43
CA ALA A 255 11.62 -15.08 20.87
C ALA A 255 12.02 -16.52 21.27
N GLY A 256 11.37 -17.54 20.71
CA GLY A 256 11.76 -18.94 20.96
C GLY A 256 13.16 -19.27 20.46
N ARG A 257 13.62 -18.63 19.38
CA ARG A 257 14.98 -18.82 18.86
C ARG A 257 16.03 -18.12 19.74
N ILE A 258 15.81 -16.90 20.25
CA ILE A 258 16.66 -16.33 21.31
C ILE A 258 16.69 -17.26 22.54
N ALA A 259 15.54 -17.74 23.01
CA ALA A 259 15.49 -18.57 24.21
C ALA A 259 16.30 -19.86 24.04
N SER A 260 16.23 -20.49 22.87
CA SER A 260 17.08 -21.63 22.48
C SER A 260 18.57 -21.26 22.43
N MET A 261 18.93 -20.10 21.85
CA MET A 261 20.31 -19.60 21.83
C MET A 261 20.87 -19.26 23.23
N ALA A 262 19.99 -18.92 24.17
CA ALA A 262 20.31 -18.72 25.59
C ALA A 262 20.38 -20.05 26.38
N GLY A 263 20.37 -21.21 25.71
CA GLY A 263 20.49 -22.53 26.32
C GLY A 263 19.21 -23.07 26.96
N ARG A 264 18.02 -22.52 26.64
CA ARG A 264 16.74 -23.09 27.09
C ARG A 264 16.21 -24.09 26.07
N ASP A 265 15.84 -25.28 26.52
CA ASP A 265 15.16 -26.26 25.67
C ASP A 265 13.75 -25.77 25.31
N ILE A 266 13.54 -25.48 24.03
CA ILE A 266 12.25 -25.09 23.47
C ILE A 266 11.65 -26.27 22.69
N SER A 267 10.40 -26.60 22.96
CA SER A 267 9.74 -27.79 22.39
C SER A 267 9.54 -27.67 20.88
N LEU A 268 9.57 -28.82 20.18
CA LEU A 268 9.24 -28.88 18.74
C LEU A 268 7.83 -28.34 18.46
N ALA A 269 6.87 -28.58 19.36
CA ALA A 269 5.52 -28.05 19.26
C ALA A 269 5.49 -26.50 19.23
N TYR A 270 6.31 -25.84 20.05
CA TYR A 270 6.46 -24.38 20.02
C TYR A 270 6.96 -23.91 18.65
N PHE A 271 8.00 -24.56 18.10
CA PHE A 271 8.51 -24.22 16.77
C PHE A 271 7.48 -24.45 15.65
N CYS A 272 6.63 -25.48 15.75
CA CYS A 272 5.54 -25.69 14.79
C CYS A 272 4.47 -24.58 14.88
N VAL A 273 4.05 -24.18 16.08
CA VAL A 273 3.07 -23.09 16.28
C VAL A 273 3.66 -21.74 15.81
N ALA A 274 4.87 -21.40 16.25
CA ALA A 274 5.55 -20.18 15.84
C ALA A 274 5.87 -20.17 14.32
N GLY A 275 6.23 -21.32 13.76
CA GLY A 275 6.39 -21.53 12.32
C GLY A 275 5.10 -21.31 11.53
N SER A 276 3.96 -21.75 12.08
CA SER A 276 2.64 -21.52 11.49
C SER A 276 2.28 -20.03 11.53
N MET A 277 2.60 -19.32 12.62
CA MET A 277 2.35 -17.89 12.75
C MET A 277 3.16 -17.05 11.74
N ILE A 278 4.46 -17.31 11.59
CA ILE A 278 5.28 -16.59 10.60
C ILE A 278 4.92 -16.96 9.15
N ALA A 279 4.47 -18.21 8.92
CA ALA A 279 3.95 -18.64 7.62
C ALA A 279 2.67 -17.89 7.22
N CYS A 280 1.93 -17.28 8.16
CA CYS A 280 0.75 -16.48 7.86
C CYS A 280 1.03 -15.07 7.30
N ASN A 281 2.27 -14.56 7.35
CA ASN A 281 2.59 -13.17 6.95
C ASN A 281 2.02 -12.82 5.56
N GLY A 282 2.39 -13.58 4.51
CA GLY A 282 2.03 -13.23 3.13
C GLY A 282 0.53 -13.19 2.85
N TRP A 283 -0.26 -14.17 3.31
CA TRP A 283 -1.71 -14.13 3.06
C TRP A 283 -2.41 -13.02 3.88
N LEU A 284 -1.90 -12.70 5.07
CA LEU A 284 -2.41 -11.58 5.88
C LEU A 284 -2.07 -10.22 5.26
N ASP A 285 -0.88 -10.06 4.70
CA ASP A 285 -0.45 -8.84 4.00
C ASP A 285 -1.21 -8.64 2.67
N VAL A 286 -1.54 -9.75 1.98
CA VAL A 286 -2.45 -9.76 0.82
C VAL A 286 -3.88 -9.40 1.21
N LEU A 287 -4.41 -9.95 2.30
CA LEU A 287 -5.73 -9.61 2.82
C LEU A 287 -5.80 -8.14 3.23
N LEU A 288 -4.76 -7.64 3.89
CA LEU A 288 -4.63 -6.24 4.27
C LEU A 288 -4.56 -5.34 3.02
N TYR A 289 -3.82 -5.75 1.99
CA TYR A 289 -3.78 -5.02 0.72
C TYR A 289 -5.15 -4.96 0.05
N ALA A 290 -5.81 -6.11 -0.11
CA ALA A 290 -7.09 -6.21 -0.79
C ALA A 290 -8.20 -5.40 -0.09
N THR A 291 -8.21 -5.39 1.24
CA THR A 291 -9.17 -4.63 2.06
C THR A 291 -8.87 -3.13 2.06
N THR A 292 -7.61 -2.72 2.24
CA THR A 292 -7.25 -1.29 2.36
C THR A 292 -7.06 -0.57 1.02
N ARG A 293 -6.73 -1.29 -0.05
CA ARG A 293 -6.47 -0.74 -1.39
C ARG A 293 -7.49 -1.18 -2.43
N ARG A 294 -8.72 -1.51 -2.02
CA ARG A 294 -9.84 -1.83 -2.91
C ARG A 294 -9.98 -0.82 -4.06
N ALA A 295 -9.90 0.48 -3.79
CA ALA A 295 -9.95 1.52 -4.82
C ALA A 295 -8.82 1.38 -5.85
N ILE A 296 -7.59 1.06 -5.43
CA ILE A 296 -6.49 0.79 -6.37
C ILE A 296 -6.80 -0.49 -7.15
N VAL A 297 -7.17 -1.59 -6.50
CA VAL A 297 -7.47 -2.90 -7.13
C VAL A 297 -8.59 -2.79 -8.18
N PHE A 298 -9.60 -1.96 -7.99
CA PHE A 298 -10.72 -1.84 -8.93
C PHE A 298 -10.69 -0.58 -9.83
N SER A 299 -9.70 0.31 -9.69
CA SER A 299 -9.51 1.47 -10.59
C SER A 299 -8.85 1.09 -11.91
N GLU A 300 -9.38 1.60 -13.02
CA GLU A 300 -8.75 1.54 -14.35
C GLU A 300 -7.62 2.57 -14.51
N ALA A 301 -7.74 3.73 -13.84
CA ALA A 301 -6.76 4.80 -13.86
C ALA A 301 -5.57 4.51 -12.90
N PRO A 302 -4.35 4.96 -13.23
CA PRO A 302 -3.20 4.83 -12.35
C PRO A 302 -3.43 5.58 -11.03
N PRO A 303 -3.11 5.00 -9.86
CA PRO A 303 -3.36 5.63 -8.58
C PRO A 303 -2.46 6.85 -8.38
N SER A 304 -3.07 8.00 -8.08
CA SER A 304 -2.32 9.18 -7.62
C SER A 304 -1.62 8.88 -6.28
N GLU A 305 -0.60 9.65 -5.93
CA GLU A 305 0.11 9.44 -4.65
C GLU A 305 -0.80 9.77 -3.45
N GLU A 306 -1.71 10.73 -3.61
CA GLU A 306 -2.74 11.13 -2.64
C GLU A 306 -3.81 10.04 -2.43
N THR A 307 -4.11 9.22 -3.45
CA THR A 307 -4.92 7.99 -3.30
C THR A 307 -4.34 7.10 -2.18
N GLY A 308 -3.03 7.19 -1.94
CA GLY A 308 -2.32 6.57 -0.83
C GLY A 308 -2.83 6.99 0.55
N LEU A 309 -3.16 8.27 0.79
CA LEU A 309 -3.65 8.74 2.10
C LEU A 309 -5.18 8.78 2.17
N GLU A 310 -5.87 9.24 1.14
CA GLU A 310 -7.33 9.48 1.19
C GLU A 310 -8.17 8.20 1.29
N THR A 311 -7.72 7.08 0.68
CA THR A 311 -8.44 5.80 0.72
C THR A 311 -8.68 5.31 2.16
N PHE A 312 -7.85 5.71 3.13
CA PHE A 312 -7.98 5.23 4.52
C PHE A 312 -9.16 5.84 5.29
N ALA A 313 -9.76 6.94 4.82
CA ALA A 313 -10.99 7.48 5.41
C ALA A 313 -12.24 6.62 5.10
N PHE A 314 -12.14 5.67 4.16
CA PHE A 314 -13.29 4.97 3.58
C PHE A 314 -14.02 4.02 4.54
N LEU A 315 -13.32 3.36 5.47
CA LEU A 315 -13.95 2.48 6.48
C LEU A 315 -14.55 3.22 7.68
N GLY A 316 -14.36 4.54 7.77
CA GLY A 316 -15.07 5.40 8.73
C GLY A 316 -16.44 5.89 8.23
N LYS A 317 -16.78 5.65 6.96
CA LYS A 317 -18.07 6.02 6.37
C LYS A 317 -18.92 4.77 6.12
N GLY A 318 -20.04 4.66 6.82
CA GLY A 318 -21.18 3.89 6.31
C GLY A 318 -21.58 4.40 4.93
N HIS A 319 -22.12 3.52 4.08
CA HIS A 319 -22.52 3.85 2.72
C HIS A 319 -23.41 5.11 2.64
N GLU A 320 -22.90 6.16 2.00
CA GLU A 320 -23.71 7.02 1.15
C GLU A 320 -23.22 6.84 -0.28
N MET A 321 -23.85 5.89 -1.00
CA MET A 321 -23.68 5.77 -2.43
C MET A 321 -24.49 6.88 -3.11
N GLY A 322 -23.82 7.95 -3.53
CA GLY A 322 -24.44 9.04 -4.27
C GLY A 322 -23.43 10.04 -4.79
N ASN A 323 -23.56 10.43 -6.07
CA ASN A 323 -22.81 11.56 -6.62
C ASN A 323 -23.46 12.86 -6.11
N VAL A 324 -22.83 13.50 -5.12
CA VAL A 324 -23.30 14.79 -4.59
C VAL A 324 -22.89 15.92 -5.54
N THR A 325 -23.75 16.24 -6.50
CA THR A 325 -23.57 17.39 -7.39
C THR A 325 -24.06 18.66 -6.69
N THR A 326 -23.16 19.41 -6.07
CA THR A 326 -23.50 20.68 -5.39
C THR A 326 -23.70 21.80 -6.41
N ILE A 327 -24.93 22.01 -6.86
CA ILE A 327 -25.30 23.15 -7.71
C ILE A 327 -25.45 24.39 -6.82
N GLN A 328 -24.41 25.22 -6.75
CA GLN A 328 -24.47 26.48 -6.01
C GLN A 328 -25.08 27.57 -6.90
N ALA A 329 -26.38 27.80 -6.75
CA ALA A 329 -27.06 28.92 -7.42
C ALA A 329 -26.50 30.26 -6.92
N ALA A 330 -25.92 31.06 -7.82
CA ALA A 330 -25.43 32.39 -7.50
C ALA A 330 -26.60 33.35 -7.22
N SER A 331 -26.98 33.48 -5.95
CA SER A 331 -27.91 34.52 -5.52
C SER A 331 -27.23 35.89 -5.66
N GLN A 332 -27.54 36.62 -6.73
CA GLN A 332 -27.18 38.04 -6.85
C GLN A 332 -28.01 38.87 -5.88
N ALA A 333 -27.53 38.97 -4.63
CA ALA A 333 -28.08 39.86 -3.62
C ALA A 333 -27.79 41.33 -3.99
N HIS A 334 -28.63 41.92 -4.84
CA HIS A 334 -28.63 43.36 -5.08
C HIS A 334 -29.15 44.09 -3.85
N GLY A 335 -28.24 44.63 -3.04
CA GLY A 335 -28.57 45.35 -1.83
C GLY A 335 -29.29 46.67 -2.12
N ARG A 336 -30.59 46.75 -1.79
CA ARG A 336 -31.26 48.02 -1.52
C ARG A 336 -31.94 47.96 -0.15
N SER A 337 -31.40 48.73 0.77
CA SER A 337 -32.02 48.98 2.07
C SER A 337 -33.34 49.71 1.89
N SER A 338 -34.42 49.17 2.43
CA SER A 338 -35.56 49.95 2.90
C SER A 338 -36.29 49.19 4.01
N SER A 339 -36.50 49.85 5.14
CA SER A 339 -37.13 49.28 6.32
C SER A 339 -38.64 49.29 6.21
N ARG A 340 -39.32 48.18 6.55
CA ARG A 340 -40.59 48.24 7.28
C ARG A 340 -41.02 46.92 7.95
N THR A 341 -41.25 47.04 9.24
CA THR A 341 -41.80 46.07 10.20
C THR A 341 -43.18 45.53 9.81
N ILE A 342 -43.38 44.20 9.88
CA ILE A 342 -44.62 43.59 10.43
C ILE A 342 -44.21 42.40 11.32
N ARG A 343 -44.93 42.26 12.44
CA ARG A 343 -44.70 41.35 13.57
C ARG A 343 -45.72 40.21 13.54
N LYS A 344 -45.29 38.95 13.70
CA LYS A 344 -46.07 37.94 14.44
C LYS A 344 -45.20 36.78 14.95
N GLU A 345 -45.44 36.40 16.19
CA GLU A 345 -44.89 35.21 16.86
C GLU A 345 -45.64 33.95 16.38
N LEU A 346 -45.03 32.75 16.47
CA LEU A 346 -45.32 31.77 17.53
C LEU A 346 -44.50 30.45 17.38
N SER A 347 -44.19 29.82 18.53
CA SER A 347 -43.91 28.39 18.79
C SER A 347 -43.38 27.45 17.70
N ARG A 348 -42.09 27.11 17.83
CA ARG A 348 -41.58 25.81 18.34
C ARG A 348 -42.39 24.50 18.08
N ASN A 349 -41.61 23.46 17.71
CA ASN A 349 -41.80 21.99 17.75
C ASN A 349 -42.31 21.23 16.49
N GLU A 350 -41.35 20.59 15.83
CA GLU A 350 -41.29 19.16 15.46
C GLU A 350 -42.36 18.46 14.57
N SER A 351 -41.82 17.92 13.46
CA SER A 351 -42.09 16.59 12.88
C SER A 351 -43.22 16.40 11.86
N THR A 352 -42.89 15.68 10.79
CA THR A 352 -43.78 14.99 9.80
C THR A 352 -44.67 15.91 8.93
N GLU A 353 -44.96 15.64 7.65
CA GLU A 353 -44.61 14.50 6.78
C GLU A 353 -44.79 14.86 5.28
N ASN A 354 -44.21 14.03 4.40
CA ASN A 354 -44.70 13.65 3.06
C ASN A 354 -45.27 14.72 2.09
N LEU A 355 -44.44 15.12 1.11
CA LEU A 355 -44.94 15.65 -0.16
C LEU A 355 -45.60 14.53 -0.98
N TYR A 356 -46.92 14.61 -1.18
CA TYR A 356 -47.56 14.16 -2.43
C TYR A 356 -48.65 15.15 -2.82
N GLY A 357 -48.52 15.75 -4.01
CA GLY A 357 -49.38 16.83 -4.48
C GLY A 357 -49.01 17.26 -5.89
N MET A 358 -49.17 16.35 -6.86
CA MET A 358 -49.01 16.68 -8.29
C MET A 358 -50.07 17.69 -8.74
N ALA A 359 -49.63 18.79 -9.34
CA ALA A 359 -50.43 19.58 -10.27
C ALA A 359 -49.54 19.93 -11.48
N LEU A 360 -49.91 19.43 -12.66
CA LEU A 360 -49.11 19.53 -13.88
C LEU A 360 -48.99 20.97 -14.41
N GLY A 361 -47.85 21.28 -15.02
CA GLY A 361 -47.65 22.53 -15.77
C GLY A 361 -46.29 22.59 -16.48
N HIS A 362 -46.19 21.98 -17.67
CA HIS A 362 -45.07 22.09 -18.64
C HIS A 362 -43.64 21.87 -18.14
N ILE A 363 -43.06 20.72 -18.48
CA ILE A 363 -41.61 20.55 -18.62
C ILE A 363 -41.25 20.83 -20.08
N GLU A 364 -40.56 21.94 -20.35
CA GLU A 364 -39.88 22.18 -21.62
C GLU A 364 -38.37 22.05 -21.39
N ILE A 365 -37.76 20.97 -21.88
CA ILE A 365 -36.31 20.76 -21.78
C ILE A 365 -35.63 21.60 -22.85
N LYS A 366 -35.09 22.76 -22.46
CA LYS A 366 -34.29 23.60 -23.36
C LYS A 366 -32.81 23.32 -23.18
N GLU A 367 -32.31 22.27 -23.84
CA GLU A 367 -30.87 22.04 -23.97
C GLU A 367 -30.20 23.20 -24.73
N SER A 368 -29.34 23.94 -24.04
CA SER A 368 -28.24 24.70 -24.66
C SER A 368 -27.23 25.16 -23.60
N VAL A 369 -26.40 24.23 -23.11
CA VAL A 369 -25.24 24.58 -22.29
C VAL A 369 -24.17 25.21 -23.19
N LYS A 370 -24.27 26.52 -23.42
CA LYS A 370 -23.28 27.27 -24.20
C LYS A 370 -22.14 27.76 -23.30
N VAL A 371 -21.12 26.93 -23.10
CA VAL A 371 -19.87 27.37 -22.45
C VAL A 371 -19.15 28.33 -23.39
N THR A 372 -19.09 29.61 -23.01
CA THR A 372 -18.37 30.64 -23.76
C THR A 372 -17.25 31.15 -22.85
N VAL A 373 -16.00 30.90 -23.23
CA VAL A 373 -14.82 31.43 -22.53
C VAL A 373 -14.33 32.63 -23.34
N GLU A 374 -14.59 33.83 -22.84
CA GLU A 374 -14.05 35.07 -23.40
C GLU A 374 -13.00 35.63 -22.43
N ASP A 375 -11.72 35.58 -22.83
CA ASP A 375 -10.65 36.30 -22.14
C ASP A 375 -10.78 37.80 -22.44
N PHE A 376 -10.91 38.62 -21.40
CA PHE A 376 -11.13 40.07 -21.52
C PHE A 376 -10.01 40.87 -20.86
N THR A 377 -9.20 41.57 -21.67
CA THR A 377 -8.26 42.60 -21.21
C THR A 377 -8.62 44.00 -21.75
N SER A 378 -9.43 44.71 -20.95
CA SER A 378 -9.46 46.18 -20.78
C SER A 378 -9.20 47.14 -21.97
N ARG A 379 -10.27 47.45 -22.72
CA ARG A 379 -11.01 48.76 -22.74
C ARG A 379 -10.23 50.10 -22.68
N SER A 380 -10.29 50.89 -23.78
CA SER A 380 -10.37 52.37 -23.85
C SER A 380 -10.62 52.85 -25.32
N GLY A 381 -11.19 54.03 -25.68
CA GLY A 381 -11.95 55.02 -24.88
C GLY A 381 -12.13 56.43 -25.52
N SER A 382 -13.22 56.68 -26.26
CA SER A 382 -13.78 58.00 -26.72
C SER A 382 -13.02 58.88 -27.76
N GLY A 383 -13.75 59.67 -28.58
CA GLY A 383 -13.26 61.00 -29.04
C GLY A 383 -13.16 61.39 -30.54
N SER A 384 -14.29 61.50 -31.27
CA SER A 384 -14.58 62.46 -32.38
C SER A 384 -13.56 62.94 -33.47
N ARG A 385 -14.04 62.89 -34.74
CA ARG A 385 -14.03 63.95 -35.81
C ARG A 385 -13.07 63.84 -37.04
N SER A 386 -13.69 64.00 -38.23
CA SER A 386 -13.21 64.50 -39.54
C SER A 386 -12.13 63.76 -40.40
N GLU A 387 -12.64 63.07 -41.43
CA GLU A 387 -12.28 63.21 -42.87
C GLU A 387 -10.87 62.78 -43.40
N PRO A 388 -10.63 62.64 -44.74
CA PRO A 388 -10.47 61.29 -45.28
C PRO A 388 -9.20 61.03 -46.12
N ARG A 389 -9.16 59.84 -46.76
CA ARG A 389 -8.45 59.47 -48.02
C ARG A 389 -7.11 58.73 -47.88
N ARG A 390 -7.13 57.41 -48.14
CA ARG A 390 -6.37 56.72 -49.22
C ARG A 390 -6.67 55.21 -49.27
N THR A 391 -7.12 54.75 -50.43
CA THR A 391 -7.19 53.35 -50.90
C THR A 391 -5.86 52.93 -51.56
N PRO A 392 -5.71 51.69 -52.07
CA PRO A 392 -6.18 50.38 -51.58
C PRO A 392 -5.02 49.34 -51.54
N LEU A 393 -5.29 48.09 -51.17
CA LEU A 393 -4.74 46.94 -51.91
C LEU A 393 -5.57 45.67 -51.70
N THR A 394 -6.02 45.10 -52.82
CA THR A 394 -6.84 43.89 -52.95
C THR A 394 -5.98 42.63 -52.93
N ARG A 395 -6.49 41.54 -52.35
CA ARG A 395 -6.38 40.21 -52.97
C ARG A 395 -7.51 39.27 -52.55
N THR A 396 -8.31 38.88 -53.54
CA THR A 396 -9.34 37.84 -53.46
C THR A 396 -8.73 36.44 -53.66
N GLY A 397 -9.42 35.39 -53.20
CA GLY A 397 -8.98 34.00 -53.43
C GLY A 397 -9.77 32.94 -52.66
N SER A 398 -11.05 32.76 -53.02
CA SER A 398 -11.77 31.49 -52.75
C SER A 398 -11.30 30.41 -53.72
N TRP A 399 -11.30 29.12 -53.34
CA TRP A 399 -11.75 27.96 -54.14
C TRP A 399 -11.64 26.67 -53.30
N ASP A 400 -12.77 25.99 -53.09
CA ASP A 400 -12.83 24.56 -52.76
C ASP A 400 -12.67 23.72 -54.04
N GLU A 401 -12.05 22.52 -53.98
CA GLU A 401 -12.66 21.26 -54.48
C GLU A 401 -11.77 19.99 -54.37
N ARG A 402 -12.38 18.94 -53.78
CA ARG A 402 -12.42 17.50 -54.18
C ARG A 402 -11.17 16.71 -54.65
N ASN A 403 -10.98 15.59 -53.91
CA ASN A 403 -10.90 14.19 -54.36
C ASN A 403 -9.58 13.48 -54.77
N SER A 404 -9.47 12.27 -54.19
CA SER A 404 -8.96 11.00 -54.78
C SER A 404 -7.45 10.65 -54.73
N VAL A 405 -7.09 9.81 -53.75
CA VAL A 405 -6.58 8.42 -53.95
C VAL A 405 -5.82 8.13 -55.26
N LYS A 406 -4.50 7.80 -55.22
CA LYS A 406 -3.95 6.41 -55.17
C LYS A 406 -2.39 6.32 -55.27
N SER A 407 -1.83 5.38 -54.51
CA SER A 407 -0.62 4.53 -54.76
C SER A 407 0.75 5.08 -55.22
N MET A 408 1.76 4.70 -54.41
CA MET A 408 3.00 3.96 -54.77
C MET A 408 4.27 4.67 -55.27
N LEU A 409 5.32 4.45 -54.45
CA LEU A 409 6.70 4.02 -54.79
C LEU A 409 7.75 5.05 -55.27
N ASP A 410 8.99 4.68 -54.91
CA ASP A 410 10.32 5.15 -55.35
C ASP A 410 10.73 6.61 -55.04
N HIS A 411 11.31 6.81 -53.85
CA HIS A 411 12.78 6.89 -53.72
C HIS A 411 13.30 6.79 -52.28
#